data_AF-A0A957XPA2-F1
#
_entry.id   AF-A0A957XPA2-F1
#
_cell.length_a   1.000
_cell.length_b   1.000
_cell.length_c   1.000
_cell.angle_alpha   90.00
_cell.angle_beta   90.00
_cell.angle_gamma   90.00
#
_symmetry.space_group_name_H-M   'P 1'
#
loop_
_entity.id
_entity.type
_entity.pdbx_description
1 polymer ?
#
loop_
_entity_poly.entity_id
_entity_poly.type
_entity_poly.pdbx_seq_one_letter_code
_entity_poly.pdbx_strand_id
1 'polypeptide(L)'
;MRILSPAINLFFERLVRSQSLDQIADSMAASGQKLELLFGATGDSDHNRRVVSHIVGIERWGQRRLRAALGEPLVIDEYDDYRPPRAATLPELQVDFVATRQDTVALAHDLAAANVGSVQIPHNQWGNLSVRGWLSYLDFHASQEARKLK
;
A
#
# COMPACT_ATOMS: atom_id res chain seq x y z
N MET A 1 -9.91 -10.71 -17.11
CA MET A 1 -9.39 -10.64 -15.72
C MET A 1 -10.03 -11.77 -14.92
N ARG A 2 -9.28 -12.77 -14.46
CA ARG A 2 -9.84 -13.81 -13.57
C ARG A 2 -9.84 -13.24 -12.15
N ILE A 3 -11.02 -13.00 -11.59
CA ILE A 3 -11.20 -12.66 -10.18
C ILE A 3 -10.63 -13.85 -9.39
N LEU A 4 -9.55 -13.64 -8.65
CA LEU A 4 -9.09 -14.65 -7.70
C LEU A 4 -10.12 -14.73 -6.57
N SER A 5 -10.51 -15.95 -6.20
CA SER A 5 -11.66 -16.28 -5.36
C SER A 5 -11.89 -15.37 -4.14
N PRO A 6 -13.15 -15.21 -3.67
CA PRO A 6 -13.53 -14.44 -2.47
C PRO A 6 -12.83 -14.85 -1.15
N ALA A 7 -12.07 -15.95 -1.16
CA ALA A 7 -11.33 -16.47 -0.02
C ALA A 7 -10.12 -15.63 0.39
N ILE A 8 -9.48 -14.87 -0.51
CA ILE A 8 -8.30 -14.07 -0.18
C ILE A 8 -8.68 -12.71 0.43
N ASN A 9 -9.88 -12.18 0.15
CA ASN A 9 -10.38 -10.98 0.85
C ASN A 9 -10.49 -11.23 2.35
N LEU A 10 -10.98 -12.42 2.70
CA LEU A 10 -11.10 -12.84 4.10
C LEU A 10 -9.75 -12.89 4.80
N PHE A 11 -8.63 -13.08 4.10
CA PHE A 11 -7.30 -13.05 4.71
C PHE A 11 -6.97 -11.64 5.21
N PHE A 12 -7.02 -10.63 4.34
CA PHE A 12 -6.69 -9.26 4.72
C PHE A 12 -7.64 -8.69 5.76
N GLU A 13 -8.94 -8.98 5.63
CA GLU A 13 -9.94 -8.58 6.62
C GLU A 13 -9.71 -9.25 7.99
N ARG A 14 -9.31 -10.53 8.00
CA ARG A 14 -9.10 -11.27 9.25
C ARG A 14 -7.88 -10.79 10.02
N LEU A 15 -6.81 -10.40 9.33
CA LEU A 15 -5.58 -9.92 9.97
C LEU A 15 -5.82 -8.70 10.86
N VAL A 16 -6.76 -7.85 10.47
CA VAL A 16 -6.98 -6.54 11.09
C VAL A 16 -8.36 -6.38 11.73
N ARG A 17 -9.13 -7.48 11.84
CA ARG A 17 -10.54 -7.43 12.29
C ARG A 17 -10.73 -6.76 13.64
N SER A 18 -9.76 -6.94 14.55
CA SER A 18 -9.80 -6.37 15.91
C SER A 18 -9.03 -5.07 16.06
N GLN A 19 -8.44 -4.54 14.98
CA GLN A 19 -7.62 -3.34 15.03
C GLN A 19 -8.41 -2.08 14.67
N SER A 20 -8.15 -0.97 15.38
CA SER A 20 -8.56 0.35 14.95
C SER A 20 -7.71 0.80 13.74
N LEU A 21 -8.20 1.79 12.99
CA LEU A 21 -7.41 2.36 11.90
C LEU A 21 -6.13 3.02 12.41
N ASP A 22 -6.15 3.65 13.58
CA ASP A 22 -4.93 4.19 14.21
C ASP A 22 -3.90 3.11 14.52
N GLN A 23 -4.34 1.95 15.06
CA GLN A 23 -3.42 0.82 15.31
C GLN A 23 -2.82 0.28 14.02
N ILE A 24 -3.58 0.27 12.93
CA ILE A 24 -3.08 -0.12 11.61
C ILE A 24 -2.07 0.92 11.11
N ALA A 25 -2.37 2.22 11.23
CA ALA A 25 -1.48 3.31 10.86
C ALA A 25 -0.14 3.25 11.59
N ASP A 26 -0.16 3.04 12.91
CA ASP A 26 1.05 2.87 13.73
C ASP A 26 1.88 1.66 13.28
N SER A 27 1.22 0.53 12.99
CA SER A 27 1.88 -0.66 12.49
C SER A 27 2.52 -0.42 11.12
N MET A 28 1.82 0.29 10.22
CA MET A 28 2.32 0.65 8.89
C MET A 28 3.51 1.61 8.94
N ALA A 29 3.51 2.55 9.89
CA ALA A 29 4.64 3.44 10.13
C ALA A 29 5.86 2.63 10.58
N ALA A 30 5.68 1.70 11.53
CA ALA A 30 6.76 0.86 12.03
C ALA A 30 7.32 -0.13 10.99
N SER A 31 6.47 -0.75 10.18
CA SER A 31 6.92 -1.60 9.06
C SER A 31 7.57 -0.76 7.95
N GLY A 32 7.07 0.45 7.70
CA GLY A 32 7.64 1.42 6.78
C GLY A 32 9.10 1.76 7.10
N GLN A 33 9.39 2.07 8.37
CA GLN A 33 10.77 2.33 8.82
C GLN A 33 11.69 1.12 8.61
N LYS A 34 11.20 -0.10 8.83
CA LYS A 34 11.98 -1.33 8.57
C LYS A 34 12.30 -1.49 7.09
N LEU A 35 11.34 -1.19 6.22
CA LEU A 35 11.52 -1.24 4.76
C LEU A 35 12.47 -0.14 4.28
N GLU A 36 12.37 1.07 4.82
CA GLU A 36 13.30 2.16 4.54
C GLU A 36 14.74 1.76 4.85
N LEU A 37 15.00 1.20 6.04
CA LEU A 37 16.32 0.71 6.42
C LEU A 37 16.81 -0.41 5.48
N LEU A 38 15.93 -1.33 5.10
CA LEU A 38 16.25 -2.38 4.15
C LEU A 38 16.63 -1.81 2.78
N PHE A 39 15.89 -0.84 2.28
CA PHE A 39 16.16 -0.22 0.97
C PHE A 39 17.49 0.55 0.99
N GLY A 40 17.77 1.27 2.08
CA GLY A 40 19.05 1.98 2.25
C GLY A 40 20.27 1.05 2.37
N ALA A 41 20.08 -0.20 2.80
CA ALA A 41 21.12 -1.22 2.84
C ALA A 41 21.24 -2.04 1.53
N THR A 42 20.30 -1.87 0.61
CA THR A 42 20.22 -2.65 -0.63
C THR A 42 21.09 -2.03 -1.73
N GLY A 43 21.81 -2.87 -2.48
CA GLY A 43 22.62 -2.40 -3.61
C GLY A 43 21.77 -1.87 -4.76
N ASP A 44 22.22 -0.79 -5.40
CA ASP A 44 21.49 -0.24 -6.55
C ASP A 44 21.66 -1.11 -7.80
N SER A 45 20.56 -1.74 -8.22
CA SER A 45 20.49 -2.58 -9.42
C SER A 45 19.14 -2.41 -10.11
N ASP A 46 19.07 -2.67 -11.42
CA ASP A 46 17.81 -2.62 -12.17
C ASP A 46 16.73 -3.51 -11.55
N HIS A 47 17.11 -4.65 -10.97
CA HIS A 47 16.19 -5.54 -10.28
C HIS A 47 15.61 -4.88 -9.03
N ASN A 48 16.46 -4.36 -8.15
CA ASN A 48 16.05 -3.73 -6.91
C ASN A 48 15.21 -2.46 -7.18
N ARG A 49 15.61 -1.65 -8.17
CA ARG A 49 14.82 -0.49 -8.64
C ARG A 49 13.41 -0.89 -9.06
N ARG A 50 13.25 -1.98 -9.84
CA ARG A 50 11.93 -2.46 -10.27
C ARG A 50 11.06 -2.91 -9.10
N VAL A 51 11.64 -3.57 -8.10
CA VAL A 51 10.92 -4.00 -6.89
C VAL A 51 10.43 -2.80 -6.10
N VAL A 52 11.30 -1.84 -5.77
CA VAL A 52 10.91 -0.65 -4.99
C VAL A 52 9.93 0.23 -5.77
N SER A 53 10.17 0.47 -7.06
CA SER A 53 9.24 1.19 -7.93
C SER A 53 7.85 0.52 -7.98
N HIS A 54 7.79 -0.81 -7.97
CA HIS A 54 6.52 -1.55 -7.92
C HIS A 54 5.79 -1.34 -6.59
N ILE A 55 6.51 -1.44 -5.45
CA ILE A 55 5.95 -1.20 -4.12
C ILE A 55 5.35 0.21 -4.04
N VAL A 56 6.12 1.23 -4.45
CA VAL A 56 5.67 2.63 -4.44
C VAL A 56 4.42 2.82 -5.31
N GLY A 57 4.41 2.25 -6.52
CA GLY A 57 3.27 2.37 -7.44
C GLY A 57 1.99 1.75 -6.88
N ILE A 58 2.08 0.56 -6.28
CA ILE A 58 0.92 -0.11 -5.65
C ILE A 58 0.41 0.70 -4.46
N GLU A 59 1.29 1.28 -3.66
CA GLU A 59 0.90 2.06 -2.49
C GLU A 59 0.21 3.36 -2.88
N ARG A 60 0.77 4.12 -3.85
CA ARG A 60 0.14 5.33 -4.41
C ARG A 60 -1.22 5.04 -5.05
N TRP A 61 -1.34 3.93 -5.77
CA TRP A 61 -2.61 3.48 -6.33
C TRP A 61 -3.64 3.17 -5.23
N GLY A 62 -3.22 2.45 -4.18
CA GLY A 62 -4.06 2.17 -3.02
C GLY A 62 -4.53 3.43 -2.30
N GLN A 63 -3.67 4.44 -2.14
CA GLN A 63 -4.07 5.75 -1.59
C GLN A 63 -5.19 6.39 -2.40
N ARG A 64 -5.08 6.37 -3.75
CA ARG A 64 -6.12 6.94 -4.62
C ARG A 64 -7.47 6.24 -4.46
N ARG A 65 -7.45 4.91 -4.26
CA ARG A 65 -8.65 4.12 -3.98
C ARG A 65 -9.23 4.46 -2.61
N LEU A 66 -8.38 4.50 -1.58
CA LEU A 66 -8.76 4.79 -0.20
C LEU A 66 -9.41 6.17 -0.03
N ARG A 67 -8.96 7.19 -0.77
CA ARG A 67 -9.58 8.53 -0.77
C ARG A 67 -11.07 8.52 -1.17
N ALA A 68 -11.54 7.50 -1.89
CA ALA A 68 -12.97 7.38 -2.20
C ALA A 68 -13.84 7.18 -0.94
N ALA A 69 -13.31 6.60 0.13
CA ALA A 69 -14.02 6.52 1.41
C ALA A 69 -14.17 7.89 2.11
N LEU A 70 -13.37 8.89 1.71
CA LEU A 70 -13.48 10.28 2.16
C LEU A 70 -14.35 11.15 1.22
N GLY A 71 -15.01 10.54 0.23
CA GLY A 71 -15.93 11.21 -0.69
C GLY A 71 -15.30 11.70 -2.00
N GLU A 72 -14.02 11.42 -2.25
CA GLU A 72 -13.43 11.67 -3.56
C GLU A 72 -13.99 10.72 -4.64
N PRO A 73 -13.98 11.12 -5.93
CA PRO A 73 -14.43 10.23 -7.00
C PRO A 73 -13.64 8.92 -7.03
N LEU A 74 -14.32 7.79 -7.04
CA LEU A 74 -13.69 6.49 -7.24
C LEU A 74 -13.22 6.36 -8.69
N VAL A 75 -11.92 6.14 -8.89
CA VAL A 75 -11.32 5.89 -10.21
C VAL A 75 -10.98 4.41 -10.31
N ILE A 76 -11.42 3.76 -11.39
CA ILE A 76 -11.11 2.36 -11.69
C ILE A 76 -10.05 2.31 -12.79
N ASP A 77 -8.80 2.19 -12.36
CA ASP A 77 -7.59 2.20 -13.15
C ASP A 77 -6.59 1.11 -12.71
N GLU A 78 -5.43 1.07 -13.37
CA GLU A 78 -4.31 0.19 -13.04
C GLU A 78 -3.18 0.96 -12.35
N TYR A 79 -2.39 0.26 -11.53
CA TYR A 79 -1.34 0.87 -10.73
C TYR A 79 -0.12 1.36 -11.54
N ASP A 80 0.01 0.96 -12.81
CA ASP A 80 1.22 1.24 -13.61
C ASP A 80 1.47 2.74 -13.80
N ASP A 81 0.41 3.54 -13.89
CA ASP A 81 0.49 5.00 -14.03
C ASP A 81 0.93 5.71 -12.73
N TYR A 82 0.96 4.99 -11.61
CA TYR A 82 1.38 5.50 -10.30
C TYR A 82 2.86 5.22 -9.99
N ARG A 83 3.53 4.45 -10.85
CA ARG A 83 4.94 4.09 -10.65
C ARG A 83 5.84 5.34 -10.78
N PRO A 84 6.90 5.44 -9.97
CA PRO A 84 7.96 6.42 -10.20
C PRO A 84 8.56 6.32 -11.61
N PRO A 85 9.21 7.39 -12.12
CA PRO A 85 9.88 7.38 -13.41
C PRO A 85 10.84 6.19 -13.56
N ARG A 86 10.84 5.53 -14.71
CA ARG A 86 11.69 4.35 -14.97
C ARG A 86 13.19 4.63 -14.84
N ALA A 87 13.60 5.88 -15.00
CA ALA A 87 14.98 6.32 -14.87
C ALA A 87 15.43 6.51 -13.42
N ALA A 88 14.51 6.49 -12.45
CA ALA A 88 14.82 6.72 -11.04
C ALA A 88 15.85 5.70 -10.53
N THR A 89 16.80 6.22 -9.76
CA THR A 89 17.81 5.45 -9.03
C THR A 89 17.23 4.87 -7.75
N LEU A 90 17.90 3.89 -7.15
CA LEU A 90 17.41 3.30 -5.89
C LEU A 90 17.31 4.34 -4.75
N PRO A 91 18.27 5.28 -4.57
CA PRO A 91 18.13 6.34 -3.57
C PRO A 91 16.92 7.26 -3.82
N GLU A 92 16.63 7.62 -5.06
CA GLU A 92 15.44 8.42 -5.40
C GLU A 92 14.15 7.64 -5.09
N LEU A 93 14.13 6.34 -5.41
CA LEU A 93 13.01 5.45 -5.08
C LEU A 93 12.82 5.25 -3.57
N GLN A 94 13.88 5.30 -2.78
CA GLN A 94 13.79 5.28 -1.32
C GLN A 94 13.11 6.55 -0.80
N VAL A 95 13.48 7.72 -1.31
CA VAL A 95 12.82 8.99 -0.97
C VAL A 95 11.34 8.94 -1.35
N ASP A 96 11.03 8.47 -2.56
CA ASP A 96 9.66 8.28 -3.03
C ASP A 96 8.86 7.34 -2.11
N PHE A 97 9.47 6.24 -1.65
CA PHE A 97 8.84 5.30 -0.73
C PHE A 97 8.54 5.93 0.62
N VAL A 98 9.50 6.64 1.21
CA VAL A 98 9.32 7.29 2.52
C VAL A 98 8.18 8.30 2.47
N ALA A 99 8.17 9.18 1.46
CA ALA A 99 7.11 10.16 1.27
C ALA A 99 5.74 9.46 1.07
N THR A 100 5.70 8.44 0.20
CA THR A 100 4.47 7.69 -0.05
C THR A 100 3.96 7.01 1.22
N ARG A 101 4.83 6.39 2.01
CA ARG A 101 4.43 5.72 3.26
C ARG A 101 3.90 6.71 4.29
N GLN A 102 4.54 7.88 4.42
CA GLN A 102 4.06 8.95 5.30
C GLN A 102 2.66 9.42 4.89
N ASP A 103 2.42 9.62 3.59
CA ASP A 103 1.11 9.97 3.07
C ASP A 103 0.06 8.89 3.34
N THR A 104 0.42 7.60 3.23
CA THR A 104 -0.49 6.49 3.55
C THR A 104 -0.85 6.47 5.03
N VAL A 105 0.11 6.72 5.92
CA VAL A 105 -0.11 6.77 7.37
C VAL A 105 -1.02 7.96 7.74
N ALA A 106 -0.76 9.14 7.17
CA ALA A 106 -1.62 10.30 7.35
C ALA A 106 -3.05 10.03 6.86
N LEU A 107 -3.19 9.46 5.66
CA LEU A 107 -4.48 9.06 5.12
C LEU A 107 -5.21 8.04 6.02
N ALA A 108 -4.49 7.10 6.64
CA ALA A 108 -5.08 6.15 7.58
C ALA A 108 -5.67 6.83 8.82
N HIS A 109 -5.03 7.89 9.34
CA HIS A 109 -5.57 8.70 10.43
C HIS A 109 -6.79 9.52 9.99
N ASP A 110 -6.78 10.10 8.78
CA ASP A 110 -7.95 10.81 8.24
C ASP A 110 -9.17 9.87 8.11
N LEU A 111 -8.93 8.65 7.62
CA LEU A 111 -9.94 7.60 7.53
C LEU A 111 -10.45 7.15 8.92
N ALA A 112 -9.56 7.15 9.93
CA ALA A 112 -9.92 6.88 11.31
C ALA A 112 -10.86 7.96 11.87
N ALA A 113 -10.49 9.23 11.67
CA ALA A 113 -11.27 10.38 12.11
C ALA A 113 -12.66 10.44 11.44
N ALA A 114 -12.75 10.03 10.17
CA ALA A 114 -14.03 9.93 9.44
C ALA A 114 -14.86 8.69 9.84
N ASN A 115 -14.33 7.77 10.65
CA ASN A 115 -14.97 6.52 11.08
C ASN A 115 -15.44 5.64 9.90
N VAL A 116 -14.65 5.57 8.83
CA VAL A 116 -14.98 4.85 7.58
C VAL A 116 -14.29 3.50 7.44
N GLY A 117 -13.77 2.93 8.53
CA GLY A 117 -12.97 1.69 8.50
C GLY A 117 -13.68 0.45 7.91
N SER A 118 -15.01 0.42 7.86
CA SER A 118 -15.80 -0.67 7.26
C SER A 118 -16.22 -0.42 5.81
N VAL A 119 -16.03 0.79 5.28
CA VAL A 119 -16.41 1.15 3.91
C VAL A 119 -15.69 0.24 2.93
N GLN A 120 -16.43 -0.31 1.98
CA GLN A 120 -15.94 -1.28 1.00
C GLN A 120 -15.54 -0.57 -0.29
N ILE A 121 -14.31 -0.82 -0.75
CA ILE A 121 -13.73 -0.22 -1.96
C ILE A 121 -13.27 -1.35 -2.89
N PRO A 122 -13.63 -1.31 -4.20
CA PRO A 122 -13.22 -2.36 -5.14
C PRO A 122 -11.72 -2.39 -5.38
N HIS A 123 -11.12 -3.59 -5.23
CA HIS A 123 -9.77 -3.93 -5.68
C HIS A 123 -9.83 -4.75 -6.97
N ASN A 124 -8.96 -4.47 -7.94
CA ASN A 124 -9.00 -5.09 -9.28
C ASN A 124 -8.94 -6.64 -9.21
N GLN A 125 -8.02 -7.20 -8.43
CA GLN A 125 -7.82 -8.66 -8.35
C GLN A 125 -8.60 -9.37 -7.24
N TRP A 126 -8.80 -8.70 -6.11
CA TRP A 126 -9.36 -9.28 -4.90
C TRP A 126 -10.87 -9.00 -4.79
N GLY A 127 -11.42 -8.02 -5.50
CA GLY A 127 -12.81 -7.60 -5.30
C GLY A 127 -12.90 -6.61 -4.15
N ASN A 128 -14.05 -6.49 -3.50
CA ASN A 128 -14.23 -5.46 -2.47
C ASN A 128 -13.43 -5.79 -1.20
N LEU A 129 -12.67 -4.80 -0.74
CA LEU A 129 -11.98 -4.80 0.55
C LEU A 129 -12.50 -3.62 1.37
N SER A 130 -12.59 -3.79 2.69
CA SER A 130 -12.81 -2.69 3.61
C SER A 130 -11.61 -1.73 3.58
N VAL A 131 -11.78 -0.51 4.08
CA VAL A 131 -10.66 0.42 4.31
C VAL A 131 -9.55 -0.25 5.14
N ARG A 132 -9.91 -0.98 6.21
CA ARG A 132 -8.93 -1.76 6.99
C ARG A 132 -8.24 -2.83 6.14
N GLY A 133 -9.03 -3.56 5.35
CA GLY A 133 -8.53 -4.60 4.44
C GLY A 133 -7.56 -4.06 3.39
N TRP A 134 -7.83 -2.88 2.85
CA TRP A 134 -6.94 -2.18 1.93
C TRP A 134 -5.61 -1.81 2.56
N LEU A 135 -5.61 -1.19 3.75
CA LEU A 135 -4.37 -0.84 4.46
C LEU A 135 -3.54 -2.09 4.81
N SER A 136 -4.22 -3.15 5.27
CA SER A 136 -3.62 -4.47 5.51
C SER A 136 -2.97 -5.05 4.24
N TYR A 137 -3.67 -4.97 3.10
CA TYR A 137 -3.15 -5.40 1.81
C TYR A 137 -1.89 -4.63 1.41
N LEU A 138 -1.90 -3.30 1.52
CA LEU A 138 -0.76 -2.46 1.14
C LEU A 138 0.49 -2.80 1.96
N ASP A 139 0.35 -2.93 3.27
CA ASP A 139 1.48 -3.25 4.15
C ASP A 139 2.03 -4.66 3.92
N PHE A 140 1.12 -5.63 3.79
CA PHE A 140 1.48 -7.01 3.47
C PHE A 140 2.18 -7.10 2.11
N HIS A 141 1.64 -6.45 1.07
CA HIS A 141 2.18 -6.47 -0.28
C HIS A 141 3.60 -5.90 -0.31
N ALA A 142 3.81 -4.72 0.28
CA ALA A 142 5.14 -4.11 0.38
C ALA A 142 6.14 -5.06 1.08
N SER A 143 5.73 -5.66 2.21
CA SER A 143 6.57 -6.58 2.97
C SER A 143 6.89 -7.88 2.23
N GLN A 144 5.97 -8.42 1.42
CA GLN A 144 6.23 -9.60 0.61
C GLN A 144 7.12 -9.29 -0.59
N GLU A 145 6.87 -8.18 -1.29
CA GLU A 145 7.67 -7.77 -2.44
C GLU A 145 9.11 -7.46 -2.05
N ALA A 146 9.34 -6.82 -0.90
CA ALA A 146 10.67 -6.50 -0.41
C ALA A 146 11.56 -7.74 -0.16
N ARG A 147 10.97 -8.94 0.03
CA ARG A 147 11.72 -10.20 0.13
C ARG A 147 12.43 -10.59 -1.17
N LYS A 148 12.10 -9.94 -2.28
CA LYS A 148 12.71 -10.18 -3.60
C LYS A 148 13.97 -9.34 -3.85
N LEU A 149 14.30 -8.41 -2.95
CA LEU A 149 15.52 -7.61 -3.04
C LEU A 149 16.76 -8.51 -2.92
N LYS A 150 17.84 -8.08 -3.57
CA LYS A 150 19.12 -8.80 -3.65
C LYS A 150 20.24 -7.99 -3.04
#